data_AF-A0A9R1T7S2-F1
#
_entry.id   AF-A0A9R1T7S2-F1
#
_cell.length_a   1.000
_cell.length_b   1.000
_cell.length_c   1.000
_cell.angle_alpha   90.00
_cell.angle_beta   90.00
_cell.angle_gamma   90.00
#
_symmetry.space_group_name_H-M   'P 1'
#
loop_
_entity.id
_entity.type
_entity.pdbx_description
1 polymer ?
#
loop_
_entity_poly.entity_id
_entity_poly.type
_entity_poly.pdbx_seq_one_letter_code
_entity_poly.pdbx_strand_id
1 'polypeptide(L)' 'MENKEYKNWVCVGDINRADTQFNRGGGTVCLNSPNLWKNYRDSVNEIEPCPRRRSKTFDFLSSPLSENQNSK' A
#
# COMPACT_ATOMS: atom_id res chain seq x y z
N MET A 1 17.90 -27.65 0.05
CA MET A 1 17.82 -26.21 -0.26
C MET A 1 16.64 -26.05 -1.19
N GLU A 2 15.52 -25.55 -0.68
CA GLU A 2 14.30 -25.39 -1.48
C GLU A 2 14.50 -24.20 -2.41
N ASN A 3 14.47 -24.44 -3.73
CA ASN A 3 14.50 -23.39 -4.73
C ASN A 3 13.22 -22.57 -4.62
N LYS A 4 13.27 -21.47 -3.85
CA LYS A 4 12.12 -20.58 -3.67
C LYS A 4 11.87 -19.84 -4.98
N GLU A 5 10.97 -20.38 -5.79
CA GLU A 5 10.54 -19.75 -7.03
C GLU A 5 9.75 -18.48 -6.66
N TYR A 6 10.34 -17.31 -6.94
CA TYR A 6 9.67 -16.03 -6.75
C TYR A 6 8.60 -15.89 -7.82
N LYS A 7 7.33 -16.09 -7.43
CA LYS A 7 6.20 -15.95 -8.34
C LYS A 7 5.99 -14.47 -8.69
N ASN A 8 6.10 -14.16 -9.98
CA ASN A 8 5.97 -12.83 -10.56
C ASN A 8 4.56 -12.66 -11.12
N TRP A 9 3.58 -12.62 -10.22
CA TRP A 9 2.17 -12.50 -10.59
C TRP A 9 1.82 -11.09 -11.06
N VAL A 10 1.13 -11.02 -12.17
CA VAL A 10 0.43 -9.83 -12.64
C VAL A 10 -1.04 -10.18 -12.76
N CYS A 11 -1.91 -9.34 -12.21
CA CYS A 11 -3.35 -9.54 -12.23
C CYS A 11 -4.02 -8.37 -12.92
N VAL A 12 -5.00 -8.66 -13.78
CA VAL A 12 -5.81 -7.69 -14.52
C VAL A 12 -7.27 -7.95 -14.19
N GLY A 13 -8.03 -6.93 -13.82
CA GLY A 13 -9.39 -7.10 -13.29
C GLY A 13 -10.22 -5.83 -13.39
N ASP A 14 -11.45 -5.94 -12.90
CA ASP A 14 -12.51 -4.91 -12.95
C ASP A 14 -12.56 -4.03 -11.69
N ILE A 15 -11.75 -4.33 -10.68
CA ILE A 15 -11.62 -3.57 -9.43
C ILE A 15 -10.38 -2.66 -9.46
N ASN A 16 -10.53 -1.42 -9.02
CA ASN A 16 -9.44 -0.46 -8.83
C ASN A 16 -9.08 -0.30 -7.33
N ARG A 17 -8.08 0.54 -7.01
CA ARG A 17 -7.55 0.71 -5.63
C ARG A 17 -8.22 1.84 -4.84
N ALA A 18 -9.46 2.20 -5.16
CA ALA A 18 -10.18 3.28 -4.47
C ALA A 18 -10.97 2.74 -3.26
N ASP A 19 -10.91 3.44 -2.12
CA ASP A 19 -11.60 3.04 -0.88
C ASP A 19 -13.12 2.91 -1.06
N THR A 20 -13.69 3.73 -1.95
CA THR A 20 -15.12 3.72 -2.28
C THR A 20 -15.58 2.44 -3.00
N GLN A 21 -14.65 1.57 -3.43
CA GLN A 21 -14.95 0.35 -4.18
C GLN A 21 -14.80 -0.94 -3.36
N PHE A 22 -14.50 -0.87 -2.06
CA PHE A 22 -14.28 -2.08 -1.25
C PHE A 22 -15.48 -3.03 -1.18
N ASN A 23 -16.70 -2.51 -1.24
CA ASN A 23 -17.93 -3.32 -1.20
C ASN A 23 -18.52 -3.61 -2.59
N ARG A 24 -17.73 -3.45 -3.65
CA ARG A 24 -18.14 -3.76 -5.03
C ARG A 24 -17.72 -5.18 -5.38
N GLY A 25 -18.63 -5.96 -5.95
CA GLY A 25 -18.30 -7.25 -6.53
C GLY A 25 -17.41 -7.11 -7.78
N GLY A 26 -16.49 -8.05 -7.99
CA GLY A 26 -15.63 -8.09 -9.16
C GLY A 26 -14.69 -9.30 -9.17
N GLY A 27 -13.78 -9.34 -10.13
CA GLY A 27 -12.84 -10.43 -10.34
C GLY A 27 -11.55 -9.98 -11.04
N THR A 28 -10.53 -10.82 -10.93
CA THR A 28 -9.25 -10.61 -11.61
C THR A 28 -8.71 -11.93 -12.16
N VAL A 29 -8.01 -11.85 -13.29
CA VAL A 29 -7.24 -12.96 -13.85
C VAL A 29 -5.77 -12.69 -13.60
N CYS A 30 -5.06 -13.70 -13.09
CA CYS A 30 -3.64 -13.60 -12.76
C CYS A 30 -2.79 -14.52 -13.64
N LEU A 31 -1.62 -14.02 -14.05
CA LEU A 31 -0.61 -14.77 -14.77
C LEU A 31 0.76 -14.62 -14.09
N ASN A 32 1.54 -15.70 -14.02
CA ASN A 32 2.90 -15.68 -13.49
C ASN A 32 3.86 -15.41 -14.66
N SER A 33 4.25 -14.16 -14.85
CA SER A 33 5.09 -13.72 -15.97
C SER A 33 6.17 -12.76 -15.47
N PRO A 34 7.42 -13.23 -15.33
CA PRO A 34 8.55 -12.40 -14.86
C PRO A 34 8.75 -11.14 -15.70
N ASN A 35 8.67 -11.25 -17.03
CA ASN A 35 8.88 -10.12 -17.93
C ASN A 35 7.79 -9.05 -17.77
N LEU A 36 6.52 -9.47 -17.70
CA LEU A 36 5.41 -8.53 -17.53
C LEU A 36 5.46 -7.86 -16.15
N TRP A 37 5.77 -8.63 -15.11
CA TRP A 37 5.92 -8.11 -13.75
C TRP A 37 7.01 -7.05 -13.67
N LYS A 38 8.17 -7.33 -14.28
CA LYS A 38 9.29 -6.37 -14.30
C LYS A 38 8.90 -5.10 -15.04
N ASN A 39 8.39 -5.21 -16.26
CA ASN A 39 8.01 -4.03 -17.06
C ASN A 39 6.92 -3.19 -16.37
N TYR A 40 5.93 -3.83 -15.76
CA TYR A 40 4.88 -3.12 -15.03
C TYR A 40 5.43 -2.41 -13.79
N ARG A 41 6.31 -3.07 -13.04
CA ARG A 41 6.99 -2.44 -11.89
C ARG A 41 7.88 -1.27 -12.31
N ASP A 42 8.63 -1.42 -13.40
CA ASP A 42 9.54 -0.40 -13.91
C ASP A 42 8.78 0.80 -14.52
N SER A 43 7.49 0.66 -14.83
CA SER A 43 6.63 1.76 -15.32
C SER A 43 6.20 2.76 -14.24
N VAL A 44 6.47 2.48 -12.95
CA VAL A 44 6.09 3.36 -11.84
C VAL A 44 7.09 4.52 -11.76
N ASN A 45 6.62 5.74 -12.03
CA ASN A 45 7.45 6.94 -11.96
C ASN A 45 7.67 7.43 -10.52
N GLU A 46 6.65 7.32 -9.66
CA GLU A 46 6.65 7.85 -8.30
C GLU A 46 5.91 6.92 -7.33
N ILE A 47 6.38 6.86 -6.08
CA ILE A 47 5.81 6.02 -5.02
C ILE A 47 5.47 6.90 -3.82
N GLU A 48 4.22 6.84 -3.38
CA GLU A 48 3.80 7.42 -2.11
C GLU A 48 4.41 6.62 -0.94
N PRO A 49 5.21 7.26 -0.05
CA PRO A 49 5.81 6.56 1.07
C PRO A 49 4.75 6.24 2.14
N CYS A 50 4.85 5.06 2.75
CA CYS A 50 4.03 4.74 3.92
C CYS A 50 4.25 5.77 5.04
N PRO A 51 3.21 6.13 5.82
CA PRO A 51 3.37 6.98 6.98
C PRO A 51 4.47 6.42 7.89
N ARG A 52 5.47 7.25 8.21
CA ARG A 52 6.50 6.86 9.19
C ARG A 52 5.78 6.55 10.50
N ARG A 53 5.98 5.35 11.04
CA ARG A 53 5.59 5.09 12.43
C ARG A 53 6.37 6.08 13.28
N ARG A 54 5.71 7.09 13.84
CA ARG A 54 6.33 7.92 14.87
C ARG A 54 6.76 6.96 15.96
N SER A 55 8.06 6.92 16.26
CA SER A 55 8.51 6.26 17.47
C SER A 55 7.81 6.95 18.63
N LYS A 56 7.11 6.18 19.47
CA LYS A 56 6.43 6.66 20.67
C LYS A 56 7.35 7.48 21.60
N THR A 57 8.67 7.39 21.40
CA THR A 57 9.68 8.13 22.17
C THR A 57 9.69 9.64 21.88
N PHE A 58 9.23 10.09 20.70
CA PHE A 58 9.31 11.52 20.34
C PHE A 58 8.05 12.32 20.74
N ASP A 59 6.92 11.65 21.00
CA ASP A 59 5.65 12.31 21.33
C ASP A 59 5.65 12.96 22.74
N PHE A 60 6.57 12.54 23.63
CA PHE A 60 6.64 13.07 24.99
C PHE A 60 7.41 14.39 25.11
N LEU A 61 8.28 14.72 24.15
CA LEU A 61 9.15 15.91 24.20
C LEU A 61 8.71 17.03 23.25
N SER A 62 7.71 16.79 22.41
CA SER A 62 7.27 17.75 21.38
C SER A 62 5.78 18.10 21.42
N SER A 63 5.05 17.69 22.46
CA SER A 63 3.70 18.21 22.71
C SER A 63 3.81 19.51 23.52
N PRO A 64 3.49 20.70 22.96
CA PRO A 64 3.20 21.86 23.78
C PRO A 64 2.01 21.51 24.67
N LEU A 65 2.03 22.01 25.90
CA LEU A 65 1.00 21.81 26.91
C LEU A 65 -0.41 21.87 26.30
N SER A 66 -1.18 20.81 26.56
CA SER A 66 -2.64 20.74 26.53
C SER A 66 -3.33 22.10 26.42
N GLU A 67 -3.88 22.43 25.25
CA GLU A 67 -4.97 23.38 25.13
C GLU A 67 -6.26 22.66 24.72
N ASN A 68 -7.27 22.86 25.57
CA ASN A 68 -8.62 22.33 25.49
C ASN A 68 -9.29 22.58 24.13
N GLN A 69 -9.97 21.57 23.62
CA GLN A 69 -11.12 21.75 22.70
C GLN A 69 -12.28 20.90 23.22
N ASN A 70 -12.89 21.40 24.30
CA ASN A 70 -14.30 21.16 24.55
C ASN A 70 -15.07 22.01 23.52
N SER A 71 -15.68 21.41 22.50
CA SER A 71 -16.80 22.01 21.79
C SER A 71 -17.56 20.99 20.94
N LYS A 72 -18.71 20.61 21.50
CA LYS A 72 -19.94 20.05 20.91
C LYS A 72 -19.87 18.70 20.20
#